data_AF-A0A7V3AM93-F1
#
_entry.id   AF-A0A7V3AM93-F1
#
_cell.length_a   1.000
_cell.length_b   1.000
_cell.length_c   1.000
_cell.angle_alpha   90.00
_cell.angle_beta   90.00
_cell.angle_gamma   90.00
#
_symmetry.space_group_name_H-M   'P 1'
#
loop_
_entity.id
_entity.type
_entity.pdbx_description
1 polymer ?
#
loop_
_entity_poly.entity_id
_entity_poly.type
_entity_poly.pdbx_seq_one_letter_code
_entity_poly.pdbx_strand_id
1 'polypeptide(L)'
;MNSSPSVVITHPADEATYSAPADITITAEAGDPDGTIAAVRFYSGTTLLHTDSANPYEYTWTGVPAGSYILTAQAQDNQGAVGVSPAIGITVSAQPVYYTLTVNVNPTNGGTVALNPPPSGSGYLAGTQVTVTAAPGAGYVFVGWSGAVTSSATSIAIVMDGNKNLTANFQATGMDVPSGEVRVSGGIDGYVNPAEGPAMIYFNAPRSGQVTVSVFNPRGALVIEKAFDVQAGRNERYMWDCRAQDGTPAASGIYIVRITGAGLQVSRKVVIVR
;
A
#
# COMPACT_ATOMS: atom_id res chain seq x y z
N MET A 1 -42.97 -11.42 -55.72
CA MET A 1 -43.22 -11.34 -54.26
C MET A 1 -41.94 -10.83 -53.66
N ASN A 2 -42.00 -9.88 -52.73
CA ASN A 2 -40.81 -9.34 -52.09
C ASN A 2 -40.20 -10.40 -51.16
N SER A 3 -38.91 -10.71 -51.31
CA SER A 3 -38.19 -11.58 -50.39
C SER A 3 -37.63 -10.76 -49.23
N SER A 4 -37.48 -11.35 -48.05
CA SER A 4 -36.83 -10.64 -46.94
C SER A 4 -35.32 -10.52 -47.21
N PRO A 5 -34.70 -9.38 -46.86
CA PRO A 5 -33.25 -9.23 -46.95
C PRO A 5 -32.54 -10.14 -45.93
N SER A 6 -31.25 -10.38 -46.18
CA SER A 6 -30.33 -11.06 -45.26
C SER A 6 -29.36 -10.06 -44.63
N VAL A 7 -28.93 -10.32 -43.39
CA VAL A 7 -27.91 -9.50 -42.70
C VAL A 7 -27.14 -10.35 -41.69
N VAL A 8 -25.84 -10.09 -41.57
CA VAL A 8 -24.96 -10.70 -40.57
C VAL A 8 -24.00 -9.66 -40.02
N ILE A 9 -23.78 -9.67 -38.70
CA ILE A 9 -22.71 -8.88 -38.09
C ILE A 9 -21.38 -9.59 -38.37
N THR A 10 -20.43 -8.89 -38.96
CA THR A 10 -19.10 -9.41 -39.32
C THR A 10 -18.02 -9.01 -38.31
N HIS A 11 -18.26 -7.94 -37.55
CA HIS A 11 -17.46 -7.54 -36.38
C HIS A 11 -18.39 -6.83 -35.38
N PRO A 12 -18.25 -7.02 -34.06
CA PRO A 12 -17.33 -7.96 -33.41
C PRO A 12 -17.68 -9.42 -33.66
N ALA A 13 -16.76 -10.33 -33.33
CA ALA A 13 -17.07 -11.75 -33.29
C ALA A 13 -17.97 -12.07 -32.08
N ASP A 14 -18.72 -13.16 -32.17
CA ASP A 14 -19.44 -13.69 -31.01
C ASP A 14 -18.47 -14.01 -29.86
N GLU A 15 -18.92 -13.75 -28.64
CA GLU A 15 -18.18 -13.83 -27.38
C GLU A 15 -16.97 -12.88 -27.27
N ALA A 16 -16.84 -11.86 -28.12
CA ALA A 16 -15.75 -10.89 -28.01
C ALA A 16 -15.72 -10.18 -26.64
N THR A 17 -14.51 -9.91 -26.15
CA THR A 17 -14.29 -9.26 -24.85
C THR A 17 -13.55 -7.93 -24.97
N TYR A 18 -13.93 -6.95 -24.15
CA TYR A 18 -13.37 -5.61 -24.12
C TYR A 18 -13.12 -5.15 -22.67
N SER A 19 -12.37 -4.06 -22.50
CA SER A 19 -12.19 -3.38 -21.21
C SER A 19 -12.92 -2.05 -21.20
N ALA A 20 -13.68 -1.77 -20.15
CA ALA A 20 -14.44 -0.52 -20.01
C ALA A 20 -13.54 0.68 -19.67
N PRO A 21 -13.86 1.88 -20.16
CA PRO A 21 -14.83 2.13 -21.25
C PRO A 21 -14.26 1.64 -22.60
N ALA A 22 -15.10 1.02 -23.42
CA ALA A 22 -14.69 0.49 -24.72
C ALA A 22 -15.31 1.27 -25.88
N ASP A 23 -14.55 1.42 -26.97
CA ASP A 23 -15.07 1.84 -28.27
C ASP A 23 -15.14 0.60 -29.16
N ILE A 24 -16.36 0.19 -29.53
CA ILE A 24 -16.63 -1.06 -30.24
C ILE A 24 -17.15 -0.73 -31.63
N THR A 25 -16.36 -1.06 -32.65
CA THR A 25 -16.83 -1.00 -34.04
C THR A 25 -17.72 -2.20 -34.35
N ILE A 26 -18.90 -1.94 -34.89
CA ILE A 26 -19.86 -2.94 -35.35
C ILE A 26 -19.96 -2.80 -36.87
N THR A 27 -19.68 -3.87 -37.59
CA THR A 27 -19.82 -3.93 -39.05
C THR A 27 -20.79 -5.02 -39.43
N ALA A 28 -21.58 -4.80 -40.48
CA ALA A 28 -22.50 -5.81 -41.00
C ALA A 28 -22.45 -5.92 -42.53
N GLU A 29 -22.70 -7.13 -43.02
CA GLU A 29 -22.97 -7.40 -44.42
C GLU A 29 -24.45 -7.68 -44.58
N ALA A 30 -25.09 -7.03 -45.56
CA ALA A 30 -26.49 -7.21 -45.87
C ALA A 30 -26.69 -7.32 -47.39
N GLY A 31 -27.65 -8.14 -47.80
CA GLY A 31 -27.98 -8.37 -49.19
C GLY A 31 -29.43 -8.81 -49.36
N ASP A 32 -30.03 -8.41 -50.47
CA ASP A 32 -31.43 -8.71 -50.81
C ASP A 32 -31.51 -9.43 -52.16
N PRO A 33 -32.16 -10.62 -52.26
CA PRO A 33 -32.14 -11.42 -53.48
C PRO A 33 -32.86 -10.79 -54.69
N ASP A 34 -33.89 -9.97 -54.46
CA ASP A 34 -34.73 -9.37 -55.49
C ASP A 34 -34.81 -7.84 -55.45
N GLY A 35 -34.00 -7.19 -54.61
CA GLY A 35 -34.02 -5.74 -54.42
C GLY A 35 -32.71 -5.16 -53.87
N THR A 36 -32.83 -4.03 -53.18
CA THR A 36 -31.68 -3.33 -52.56
C THR A 36 -31.95 -3.07 -51.09
N ILE A 37 -30.89 -3.04 -50.29
CA ILE A 37 -30.97 -2.65 -48.89
C ILE A 37 -31.16 -1.14 -48.78
N ALA A 38 -32.20 -0.71 -48.07
CA ALA A 38 -32.47 0.69 -47.77
C ALA A 38 -31.72 1.18 -46.53
N ALA A 39 -31.59 0.33 -45.50
CA ALA A 39 -30.82 0.64 -44.29
C ALA A 39 -30.51 -0.62 -43.46
N VAL A 40 -29.44 -0.56 -42.67
CA VAL A 40 -29.11 -1.50 -41.59
C VAL A 40 -29.20 -0.78 -40.24
N ARG A 41 -29.91 -1.36 -39.30
CA ARG A 41 -30.07 -0.86 -37.93
C ARG A 41 -29.33 -1.77 -36.96
N PHE A 42 -28.45 -1.20 -36.13
CA PHE A 42 -27.68 -1.91 -35.11
C PHE A 42 -28.34 -1.75 -33.75
N TYR A 43 -28.51 -2.84 -33.01
CA TYR A 43 -29.17 -2.86 -31.70
C TYR A 43 -28.28 -3.48 -30.61
N SER A 44 -28.51 -3.05 -29.36
CA SER A 44 -28.10 -3.74 -28.14
C SER A 44 -29.34 -4.15 -27.35
N GLY A 45 -29.63 -5.45 -27.29
CA GLY A 45 -30.91 -5.96 -26.83
C GLY A 45 -32.05 -5.39 -27.67
N THR A 46 -32.93 -4.60 -27.06
CA THR A 46 -34.03 -3.89 -27.74
C THR A 46 -33.70 -2.42 -28.06
N THR A 47 -32.54 -1.93 -27.64
CA THR A 47 -32.15 -0.52 -27.81
C THR A 47 -31.50 -0.33 -29.17
N LEU A 48 -32.07 0.55 -30.00
CA LEU A 48 -31.43 0.98 -31.25
C LEU A 48 -30.20 1.81 -30.93
N LEU A 49 -29.04 1.37 -31.42
CA LEU A 49 -27.78 2.10 -31.30
C LEU A 49 -27.59 3.07 -32.46
N HIS A 50 -27.78 2.58 -33.69
CA HIS A 50 -27.51 3.36 -34.90
C HIS A 50 -28.31 2.82 -36.10
N THR A 51 -28.53 3.68 -37.09
CA THR A 51 -29.06 3.31 -38.41
C THR A 51 -28.10 3.82 -39.47
N ASP A 52 -27.59 2.92 -40.29
CA ASP A 52 -26.72 3.22 -41.41
C ASP A 52 -27.42 2.87 -42.73
N SER A 53 -27.41 3.81 -43.67
CA SER A 53 -28.03 3.67 -44.99
C SER A 53 -27.01 3.63 -46.12
N ALA A 54 -25.72 3.59 -45.82
CA ALA A 54 -24.65 3.51 -46.81
C ALA A 54 -23.82 2.23 -46.61
N ASN A 55 -23.56 1.50 -47.69
CA ASN A 55 -22.63 0.38 -47.68
C ASN A 55 -21.20 0.92 -47.88
N PRO A 56 -20.19 0.55 -47.06
CA PRO A 56 -20.21 -0.49 -46.00
C PRO A 56 -20.97 -0.06 -44.74
N TYR A 57 -21.79 -0.97 -44.21
CA TYR A 57 -22.62 -0.69 -43.03
C TYR A 57 -21.81 -0.79 -41.75
N GLU A 58 -21.61 0.33 -41.06
CA GLU A 58 -20.74 0.41 -39.90
C GLU A 58 -21.25 1.35 -38.80
N TYR A 59 -20.87 1.07 -37.55
CA TYR A 59 -21.10 1.96 -36.43
C TYR A 59 -20.05 1.75 -35.33
N THR A 60 -19.42 2.82 -34.85
CA THR A 60 -18.58 2.77 -33.65
C THR A 60 -19.38 3.16 -32.43
N TRP A 61 -19.66 2.19 -31.57
CA TRP A 61 -20.30 2.40 -30.28
C TRP A 61 -19.26 2.81 -29.24
N THR A 62 -19.27 4.07 -28.83
CA THR A 62 -18.23 4.64 -27.96
C THR A 62 -18.58 4.63 -26.48
N GLY A 63 -17.56 4.57 -25.63
CA GLY A 63 -17.71 4.75 -24.18
C GLY A 63 -18.52 3.65 -23.50
N VAL A 64 -18.55 2.44 -24.05
CA VAL A 64 -19.40 1.35 -23.57
C VAL A 64 -18.95 0.93 -22.16
N PRO A 65 -19.84 1.00 -21.14
CA PRO A 65 -19.49 0.64 -19.77
C PRO A 65 -19.38 -0.87 -19.61
N ALA A 66 -18.86 -1.31 -18.45
CA ALA A 66 -18.78 -2.72 -18.14
C ALA A 66 -20.18 -3.36 -18.10
N GLY A 67 -20.32 -4.51 -18.76
CA GLY A 67 -21.59 -5.22 -18.92
C GLY A 67 -21.52 -6.33 -19.97
N SER A 68 -22.60 -7.11 -20.05
CA SER A 68 -22.82 -8.07 -21.11
C SER A 68 -23.86 -7.52 -22.07
N TYR A 69 -23.56 -7.57 -23.37
CA TYR A 69 -24.41 -6.99 -24.41
C TYR A 69 -24.70 -8.04 -25.48
N ILE A 70 -25.95 -8.05 -25.95
CA ILE A 70 -26.38 -8.86 -27.09
C ILE A 70 -26.60 -7.91 -28.26
N LEU A 71 -25.86 -8.12 -29.36
CA LEU A 71 -25.94 -7.29 -30.55
C LEU A 71 -26.70 -8.01 -31.66
N THR A 72 -27.56 -7.27 -32.35
CA THR A 72 -28.24 -7.70 -33.57
C THR A 72 -28.21 -6.59 -34.61
N ALA A 73 -28.22 -6.98 -35.88
CA ALA A 73 -28.41 -6.08 -37.00
C ALA A 73 -29.75 -6.41 -37.69
N GLN A 74 -30.45 -5.37 -38.15
CA GLN A 74 -31.70 -5.49 -38.89
C GLN A 74 -31.55 -4.77 -40.22
N ALA A 75 -31.61 -5.51 -41.32
CA ALA A 75 -31.66 -4.93 -42.66
C ALA A 75 -33.11 -4.72 -43.09
N GLN A 76 -33.38 -3.59 -43.71
CA GLN A 76 -34.65 -3.29 -44.37
C GLN A 76 -34.41 -3.07 -45.86
N ASP A 77 -35.22 -3.67 -46.72
CA ASP A 77 -35.14 -3.52 -48.17
C ASP A 77 -35.89 -2.27 -48.68
N ASN A 78 -35.85 -2.05 -49.99
CA ASN A 78 -36.51 -0.94 -50.69
C ASN A 78 -38.05 -1.07 -50.78
N GLN A 79 -38.63 -2.20 -50.36
CA GLN A 79 -40.07 -2.48 -50.34
C GLN A 79 -40.62 -2.61 -48.91
N GLY A 80 -39.78 -2.42 -47.90
CA GLY A 80 -40.11 -2.41 -46.48
C GLY A 80 -40.01 -3.76 -45.76
N ALA A 81 -39.64 -4.86 -46.42
CA ALA A 81 -39.42 -6.11 -45.69
C ALA A 81 -38.09 -6.08 -44.93
N VAL A 82 -38.00 -6.98 -43.95
CA VAL A 82 -37.02 -6.92 -42.87
C VAL A 82 -36.40 -8.28 -42.67
N GLY A 83 -35.07 -8.29 -42.53
CA GLY A 83 -34.26 -9.41 -42.08
C GLY A 83 -33.52 -9.05 -40.80
N VAL A 84 -33.29 -10.04 -39.93
CA VAL A 84 -32.58 -9.86 -38.66
C VAL A 84 -31.42 -10.85 -38.63
N SER A 85 -30.25 -10.39 -38.19
CA SER A 85 -29.06 -11.24 -38.03
C SER A 85 -29.26 -12.23 -36.87
N PRO A 86 -28.47 -13.31 -36.83
CA PRO A 86 -28.19 -13.99 -35.57
C PRO A 86 -27.72 -12.98 -34.52
N ALA A 87 -28.03 -13.25 -33.26
CA ALA A 87 -27.52 -12.47 -32.15
C ALA A 87 -26.08 -12.89 -31.83
N ILE A 88 -25.23 -11.91 -31.53
CA ILE A 88 -23.89 -12.15 -30.97
C ILE A 88 -23.82 -11.55 -29.56
N GLY A 89 -23.15 -12.24 -28.65
CA GLY A 89 -22.87 -11.74 -27.31
C GLY A 89 -21.48 -11.13 -27.23
N ILE A 90 -21.34 -10.00 -26.54
CA ILE A 90 -20.03 -9.45 -26.17
C ILE A 90 -20.01 -9.12 -24.68
N THR A 91 -18.81 -9.11 -24.09
CA THR A 91 -18.61 -8.72 -22.69
C THR A 91 -17.61 -7.59 -22.58
N VAL A 92 -18.01 -6.51 -21.91
CA VAL A 92 -17.10 -5.41 -21.54
C VAL A 92 -16.81 -5.55 -20.05
N SER A 93 -15.55 -5.78 -19.69
CA SER A 93 -15.13 -5.97 -18.31
C SER A 93 -14.63 -4.66 -17.70
N ALA A 94 -14.94 -4.41 -16.43
CA ALA A 94 -14.36 -3.28 -15.71
C ALA A 94 -12.83 -3.48 -15.56
N GLN A 95 -12.06 -2.40 -15.65
CA GLN A 95 -10.64 -2.47 -15.34
C GLN A 95 -10.41 -2.68 -13.83
N PRO A 96 -9.44 -3.52 -13.43
CA PRO A 96 -9.09 -3.69 -12.04
C PRO A 96 -8.56 -2.37 -11.45
N VAL A 97 -9.15 -1.92 -10.36
CA VAL A 97 -8.70 -0.74 -9.60
C VAL A 97 -7.79 -1.20 -8.48
N TYR A 98 -6.62 -0.58 -8.35
CA TYR A 98 -5.65 -0.87 -7.30
C TYR A 98 -5.47 0.29 -6.33
N TYR A 99 -5.23 -0.04 -5.06
CA TYR A 99 -4.91 0.90 -3.99
C TYR A 99 -3.62 0.54 -3.27
N THR A 100 -2.95 1.56 -2.73
CA THR A 100 -1.74 1.40 -1.94
C THR A 100 -2.03 1.43 -0.44
N LEU A 101 -1.37 0.56 0.31
CA LEU A 101 -1.30 0.62 1.77
C LEU A 101 0.13 0.95 2.16
N THR A 102 0.36 2.19 2.59
CA THR A 102 1.64 2.63 3.13
C THR A 102 1.66 2.38 4.63
N VAL A 103 2.66 1.63 5.10
CA VAL A 103 2.81 1.30 6.53
C VAL A 103 4.07 1.96 7.07
N ASN A 104 3.91 2.70 8.17
CA ASN A 104 4.99 3.32 8.92
C ASN A 104 5.16 2.62 10.28
N VAL A 105 6.38 2.63 10.80
CA VAL A 105 6.71 2.11 12.13
C VAL A 105 7.28 3.25 12.97
N ASN A 106 6.71 3.49 14.15
CA ASN A 106 7.07 4.59 15.02
C ASN A 106 7.35 4.11 16.46
N PRO A 107 8.59 4.29 16.98
CA PRO A 107 9.79 4.68 16.25
C PRO A 107 10.18 3.61 15.22
N THR A 108 11.01 3.95 14.22
CA THR A 108 11.37 3.04 13.12
C THR A 108 11.99 1.71 13.58
N ASN A 109 12.67 1.69 14.74
CA ASN A 109 13.22 0.50 15.39
C ASN A 109 12.28 -0.17 16.41
N GLY A 110 11.05 0.33 16.57
CA GLY A 110 10.11 -0.13 17.59
C GLY A 110 9.56 -1.54 17.34
N GLY A 111 9.60 -2.01 16.11
CA GLY A 111 9.13 -3.34 15.73
C GLY A 111 9.04 -3.53 14.22
N THR A 112 8.28 -4.53 13.81
CA THR A 112 7.99 -4.81 12.40
C THR A 112 6.50 -4.92 12.15
N VAL A 113 6.09 -4.79 10.88
CA VAL A 113 4.71 -5.00 10.45
C VAL A 113 4.69 -6.02 9.32
N ALA A 114 3.86 -7.05 9.46
CA ALA A 114 3.60 -8.04 8.43
C ALA A 114 2.25 -7.76 7.77
N LEU A 115 2.20 -7.93 6.45
CA LEU A 115 1.00 -7.79 5.62
C LEU A 115 0.62 -9.13 5.02
N ASN A 116 -0.64 -9.53 5.19
CA ASN A 116 -1.19 -10.74 4.58
C ASN A 116 -2.57 -10.48 3.96
N PRO A 117 -2.72 -10.55 2.62
CA PRO A 117 -1.67 -10.85 1.65
C PRO A 117 -0.63 -9.71 1.52
N PRO A 118 0.59 -10.00 1.03
CA PRO A 118 1.54 -8.97 0.62
C PRO A 118 1.01 -8.21 -0.62
N PRO A 119 1.44 -6.96 -0.85
CA PRO A 119 1.01 -6.19 -2.02
C PRO A 119 1.58 -6.79 -3.31
N SER A 120 0.84 -6.65 -4.41
CA SER A 120 1.38 -6.89 -5.76
C SER A 120 2.19 -5.67 -6.23
N GLY A 121 2.84 -5.76 -7.40
CA GLY A 121 3.56 -4.62 -8.00
C GLY A 121 2.71 -3.36 -8.19
N SER A 122 1.39 -3.52 -8.39
CA SER A 122 0.42 -2.41 -8.52
C SER A 122 -0.29 -2.06 -7.21
N GLY A 123 0.03 -2.72 -6.08
CA GLY A 123 -0.67 -2.59 -4.81
C GLY A 123 -1.72 -3.69 -4.59
N TYR A 124 -2.87 -3.33 -4.04
CA TYR A 124 -3.98 -4.23 -3.70
C TYR A 124 -5.20 -3.96 -4.58
N LEU A 125 -5.88 -5.00 -5.05
CA LEU A 125 -7.15 -4.84 -5.75
C LEU A 125 -8.19 -4.20 -4.80
N ALA A 126 -9.05 -3.33 -5.33
CA ALA A 126 -10.15 -2.73 -4.58
C ALA A 126 -10.99 -3.80 -3.88
N GLY A 127 -11.33 -3.58 -2.61
CA GLY A 127 -12.04 -4.51 -1.75
C GLY A 127 -11.18 -5.61 -1.11
N THR A 128 -9.88 -5.70 -1.43
CA THR A 128 -8.99 -6.67 -0.78
C THR A 128 -8.95 -6.42 0.73
N GLN A 129 -9.17 -7.47 1.53
CA GLN A 129 -9.00 -7.41 2.97
C GLN A 129 -7.56 -7.82 3.33
N VAL A 130 -6.78 -6.88 3.85
CA VAL A 130 -5.39 -7.08 4.27
C VAL A 130 -5.34 -7.22 5.79
N THR A 131 -4.84 -8.36 6.27
CA THR A 131 -4.49 -8.54 7.68
C THR A 131 -3.13 -7.91 7.93
N VAL A 132 -3.09 -6.98 8.88
CA VAL A 132 -1.89 -6.24 9.27
C VAL A 132 -1.55 -6.63 10.71
N THR A 133 -0.33 -7.12 10.93
CA THR A 133 0.12 -7.60 12.24
C THR A 133 1.40 -6.90 12.66
N ALA A 134 1.40 -6.29 13.84
CA ALA A 134 2.57 -5.67 14.45
C ALA A 134 3.28 -6.65 15.37
N ALA A 135 4.61 -6.73 15.26
CA ALA A 135 5.47 -7.47 16.16
C ALA A 135 6.43 -6.49 16.85
N PRO A 136 6.36 -6.30 18.18
CA PRO A 136 7.30 -5.46 18.90
C PRO A 136 8.74 -5.94 18.77
N GLY A 137 9.66 -4.99 18.59
CA GLY A 137 11.09 -5.24 18.69
C GLY A 137 11.51 -5.47 20.15
N ALA A 138 12.73 -5.96 20.35
CA ALA A 138 13.29 -6.16 21.69
C ALA A 138 13.30 -4.83 22.48
N GLY A 139 12.77 -4.84 23.70
CA GLY A 139 12.68 -3.64 24.54
C GLY A 139 11.54 -2.68 24.16
N TYR A 140 10.57 -3.12 23.34
CA TYR A 140 9.37 -2.36 23.01
C TYR A 140 8.10 -3.15 23.30
N VAL A 141 7.01 -2.43 23.54
CA VAL A 141 5.64 -2.92 23.49
C VAL A 141 4.88 -2.21 22.36
N PHE A 142 3.96 -2.92 21.73
CA PHE A 142 3.00 -2.32 20.81
C PHE A 142 1.97 -1.52 21.60
N VAL A 143 1.73 -0.28 21.18
CA VAL A 143 0.79 0.64 21.82
C VAL A 143 -0.51 0.76 21.03
N GLY A 144 -0.42 0.71 19.71
CA GLY A 144 -1.58 0.78 18.85
C GLY A 144 -1.28 1.25 17.43
N TRP A 145 -2.27 1.05 16.57
CA TRP A 145 -2.35 1.59 15.22
C TRP A 145 -2.88 3.02 15.23
N SER A 146 -2.41 3.84 14.29
CA SER A 146 -2.98 5.16 13.98
C SER A 146 -2.97 5.43 12.47
N GLY A 147 -3.64 6.49 12.03
CA GLY A 147 -3.80 6.85 10.61
C GLY A 147 -5.11 6.32 10.05
N ALA A 148 -5.05 5.42 9.07
CA ALA A 148 -6.23 4.85 8.42
C ALA A 148 -7.17 4.12 9.39
N VAL A 149 -6.64 3.53 10.46
CA VAL A 149 -7.38 2.88 11.54
C VAL A 149 -6.70 3.20 12.87
N THR A 150 -7.49 3.39 13.93
CA THR A 150 -7.00 3.45 15.31
C THR A 150 -7.45 2.21 16.06
N SER A 151 -6.51 1.44 16.62
CA SER A 151 -6.79 0.20 17.33
C SER A 151 -5.62 -0.18 18.24
N SER A 152 -5.90 -0.80 19.38
CA SER A 152 -4.86 -1.38 20.25
C SER A 152 -4.57 -2.86 19.97
N ALA A 153 -5.34 -3.50 19.08
CA ALA A 153 -5.12 -4.90 18.72
C ALA A 153 -3.83 -5.05 17.90
N THR A 154 -2.98 -6.00 18.26
CA THR A 154 -1.71 -6.28 17.56
C THR A 154 -1.92 -6.79 16.14
N SER A 155 -3.11 -7.30 15.81
CA SER A 155 -3.52 -7.69 14.47
C SER A 155 -4.88 -7.11 14.12
N ILE A 156 -4.99 -6.47 12.96
CA ILE A 156 -6.22 -5.86 12.44
C ILE A 156 -6.43 -6.22 10.96
N ALA A 157 -7.66 -6.13 10.49
CA ALA A 157 -7.99 -6.24 9.07
C ALA A 157 -8.31 -4.85 8.49
N ILE A 158 -7.79 -4.56 7.30
CA ILE A 158 -8.03 -3.33 6.54
C ILE A 158 -8.61 -3.71 5.19
N VAL A 159 -9.77 -3.14 4.84
CA VAL A 159 -10.34 -3.26 3.49
C VAL A 159 -9.75 -2.15 2.62
N MET A 160 -9.22 -2.52 1.45
CA MET A 160 -8.63 -1.57 0.50
C MET A 160 -9.72 -0.94 -0.36
N ASP A 161 -10.33 0.14 0.13
CA ASP A 161 -11.35 0.97 -0.54
C ASP A 161 -10.80 2.32 -1.03
N GLY A 162 -9.49 2.53 -0.87
CA GLY A 162 -8.77 3.76 -1.17
C GLY A 162 -7.31 3.61 -0.79
N ASN A 163 -6.46 4.56 -1.20
CA ASN A 163 -5.08 4.63 -0.72
C ASN A 163 -5.08 4.94 0.77
N LYS A 164 -4.29 4.19 1.55
CA LYS A 164 -4.28 4.29 3.01
C LYS A 164 -2.87 4.43 3.56
N ASN A 165 -2.75 5.22 4.62
CA ASN A 165 -1.54 5.35 5.43
C ASN A 165 -1.83 4.82 6.84
N LEU A 166 -1.04 3.86 7.31
CA LEU A 166 -1.17 3.25 8.63
C LEU A 166 0.14 3.34 9.38
N THR A 167 0.10 3.62 10.68
CA THR A 167 1.31 3.66 11.53
C THR A 167 1.18 2.67 12.68
N ALA A 168 2.16 1.77 12.83
CA ALA A 168 2.33 0.95 14.03
C ALA A 168 3.11 1.77 15.08
N ASN A 169 2.48 2.02 16.23
CA ASN A 169 3.12 2.76 17.31
C ASN A 169 3.61 1.79 18.39
N PHE A 170 4.88 1.92 18.74
CA PHE A 170 5.54 1.16 19.78
C PHE A 170 6.08 2.11 20.85
N GLN A 171 6.17 1.60 22.07
CA GLN A 171 6.76 2.31 23.20
C GLN A 171 7.85 1.44 23.79
N ALA A 172 9.01 2.03 24.03
CA ALA A 172 10.10 1.32 24.70
C ALA A 172 9.66 0.88 26.09
N THR A 173 9.64 -0.43 26.32
CA THR A 173 9.56 -1.05 27.63
C THR A 173 10.90 -0.75 28.30
N GLY A 174 10.92 -0.01 29.40
CA GLY A 174 12.16 0.13 30.16
C GLY A 174 12.69 -1.28 30.44
N MET A 175 13.91 -1.60 30.00
CA MET A 175 14.55 -2.80 30.52
C MET A 175 14.60 -2.65 32.03
N ASP A 176 14.18 -3.68 32.78
CA ASP A 176 14.46 -3.70 34.21
C ASP A 176 15.98 -3.69 34.39
N VAL A 177 16.50 -2.55 34.82
CA VAL A 177 17.91 -2.38 35.15
C VAL A 177 17.98 -2.51 36.66
N PRO A 178 18.60 -3.58 37.20
CA PRO A 178 18.86 -3.67 38.62
C PRO A 178 19.54 -2.40 39.13
N SER A 179 19.18 -1.95 40.33
CA SER A 179 19.79 -0.76 40.95
C SER A 179 21.32 -0.88 40.93
N GLY A 180 21.99 0.14 40.38
CA GLY A 180 23.45 0.18 40.24
C GLY A 180 23.97 -0.32 38.89
N GLU A 181 23.11 -0.84 38.02
CA GLU A 181 23.50 -1.29 36.68
C GLU A 181 23.23 -0.24 35.60
N VAL A 182 23.91 -0.44 34.47
CA VAL A 182 23.70 0.27 33.21
C VAL A 182 23.58 -0.76 32.10
N ARG A 183 22.53 -0.62 31.31
CA ARG A 183 22.31 -1.40 30.09
C ARG A 183 22.20 -0.45 28.91
N VAL A 184 23.00 -0.71 27.89
CA VAL A 184 22.87 -0.02 26.61
C VAL A 184 22.25 -1.02 25.66
N SER A 185 21.09 -0.72 25.10
CA SER A 185 20.52 -1.51 24.00
C SER A 185 20.55 -0.69 22.72
N GLY A 186 21.16 -1.28 21.70
CA GLY A 186 21.02 -0.87 20.33
C GLY A 186 20.57 -2.09 19.55
N GLY A 187 19.36 -2.04 18.99
CA GLY A 187 18.82 -3.11 18.15
C GLY A 187 18.94 -4.52 18.74
N ILE A 188 18.75 -5.52 17.88
CA ILE A 188 19.07 -6.91 18.20
C ILE A 188 20.62 -7.05 18.22
N ASP A 189 21.17 -7.69 19.25
CA ASP A 189 22.61 -8.02 19.39
C ASP A 189 23.64 -6.87 19.61
N GLY A 190 23.22 -5.67 20.01
CA GLY A 190 24.13 -4.62 20.50
C GLY A 190 24.71 -3.68 19.41
N TYR A 191 24.14 -3.73 18.21
CA TYR A 191 24.42 -2.82 17.11
C TYR A 191 23.34 -1.73 17.01
N VAL A 192 23.74 -0.47 16.94
CA VAL A 192 22.85 0.64 16.62
C VAL A 192 23.04 1.02 15.16
N ASN A 193 21.98 0.91 14.36
CA ASN A 193 21.90 1.56 13.05
C ASN A 193 21.19 2.92 13.19
N PRO A 194 21.89 4.06 13.11
CA PRO A 194 21.26 5.38 13.22
C PRO A 194 20.23 5.69 12.13
N ALA A 195 20.26 4.98 11.00
CA ALA A 195 19.23 5.10 9.96
C ALA A 195 17.91 4.42 10.37
N GLU A 196 17.97 3.45 11.28
CA GLU A 196 16.81 2.69 11.79
C GLU A 196 16.32 3.22 13.14
N GLY A 197 17.11 4.03 13.86
CA GLY A 197 16.66 4.70 15.08
C GLY A 197 17.78 5.08 16.07
N PRO A 198 17.44 5.71 17.20
CA PRO A 198 18.42 6.13 18.20
C PRO A 198 18.99 4.95 19.01
N ALA A 199 20.15 5.16 19.62
CA ALA A 199 20.68 4.30 20.67
C ALA A 199 19.91 4.54 21.99
N MET A 200 19.52 3.46 22.68
CA MET A 200 18.83 3.53 23.96
C MET A 200 19.79 3.20 25.11
N ILE A 201 19.96 4.14 26.03
CA ILE A 201 20.81 3.98 27.22
C ILE A 201 19.90 3.94 28.44
N TYR A 202 19.86 2.80 29.13
CA TYR A 202 19.07 2.60 30.35
C TYR A 202 19.98 2.52 31.57
N PHE A 203 19.56 3.16 32.66
CA PHE A 203 20.31 3.16 33.91
C PHE A 203 19.37 3.28 35.11
N ASN A 204 19.77 2.71 36.23
CA ASN A 204 19.04 2.80 37.50
C ASN A 204 20.02 3.20 38.60
N ALA A 205 19.87 4.41 39.11
CA ALA A 205 20.79 4.95 40.11
C ALA A 205 20.45 4.41 41.51
N PRO A 206 21.46 3.96 42.29
CA PRO A 206 21.24 3.56 43.69
C PRO A 206 20.83 4.70 44.62
N ARG A 207 21.10 5.95 44.23
CA ARG A 207 20.79 7.15 45.02
C ARG A 207 20.03 8.15 44.16
N SER A 208 19.27 9.04 44.79
CA SER A 208 18.73 10.22 44.12
C SER A 208 19.84 11.26 43.94
N GLY A 209 19.82 11.99 42.84
CA GLY A 209 20.81 13.04 42.55
C GLY A 209 21.09 13.16 41.06
N GLN A 210 22.15 13.88 40.71
CA GLN A 210 22.53 14.07 39.32
C GLN A 210 23.32 12.86 38.79
N VAL A 211 22.93 12.40 37.60
CA VAL A 211 23.65 11.43 36.78
C VAL A 211 24.03 12.07 35.46
N THR A 212 25.29 11.92 35.05
CA THR A 212 25.81 12.38 33.76
C THR A 212 26.06 11.18 32.86
N VAL A 213 25.51 11.25 31.64
CA VAL A 213 25.78 10.32 30.54
C VAL A 213 26.66 11.01 29.52
N SER A 214 27.87 10.48 29.32
CA SER A 214 28.86 11.01 28.37
C SER A 214 29.18 9.92 27.34
N VAL A 215 29.18 10.28 26.05
CA VAL A 215 29.54 9.35 24.97
C VAL A 215 30.87 9.76 24.35
N PHE A 216 31.77 8.81 24.16
CA PHE A 216 33.09 9.02 23.58
C PHE A 216 33.27 8.21 22.30
N ASN A 217 33.97 8.80 21.33
CA ASN A 217 34.32 8.11 20.08
C ASN A 217 35.52 7.14 20.29
N PRO A 218 35.90 6.33 19.27
CA PRO A 218 37.02 5.39 19.39
C PRO A 218 38.38 6.04 19.72
N ARG A 219 38.54 7.35 19.47
CA ARG A 219 39.74 8.12 19.78
C ARG A 219 39.70 8.71 21.21
N GLY A 220 38.65 8.46 21.97
CA GLY A 220 38.46 8.95 23.33
C GLY A 220 37.95 10.40 23.41
N ALA A 221 37.61 11.03 22.29
CA ALA A 221 37.04 12.38 22.30
C ALA A 221 35.55 12.35 22.66
N LEU A 222 35.11 13.32 23.45
CA LEU A 222 33.71 13.48 23.86
C LEU A 222 32.85 13.81 22.63
N VAL A 223 31.74 13.09 22.49
CA VAL A 223 30.76 13.23 21.41
C VAL A 223 29.55 14.01 21.90
N ILE A 224 28.98 13.60 23.03
CA ILE A 224 27.85 14.28 23.67
C ILE A 224 27.86 14.03 25.16
N GLU A 225 27.35 14.99 25.92
CA GLU A 225 27.13 14.86 27.36
C GLU A 225 25.74 15.37 27.75
N LYS A 226 25.06 14.63 28.63
CA LYS A 226 23.76 15.00 29.19
C LYS A 226 23.69 14.67 30.67
N ALA A 227 23.16 15.61 31.45
CA ALA A 227 22.88 15.43 32.88
C ALA A 227 21.38 15.20 33.12
N PHE A 228 21.08 14.35 34.09
CA PHE A 228 19.72 13.97 34.49
C PHE A 228 19.63 14.03 36.02
N ASP A 229 18.58 14.66 36.53
CA ASP A 229 18.21 14.53 37.94
C ASP A 229 17.33 13.29 38.10
N VAL A 230 17.80 12.32 38.88
CA VAL A 230 17.16 11.01 38.99
C VAL A 230 16.78 10.67 40.42
N GLN A 231 15.82 9.75 40.55
CA GLN A 231 15.40 9.19 41.83
C GLN A 231 15.97 7.79 42.03
N ALA A 232 16.38 7.47 43.26
CA ALA A 232 16.92 6.17 43.61
C ALA A 232 15.97 5.03 43.20
N GLY A 233 16.50 3.99 42.58
CA GLY A 233 15.74 2.78 42.24
C GLY A 233 14.81 2.90 41.02
N ARG A 234 14.73 4.08 40.37
CA ARG A 234 13.91 4.26 39.15
C ARG A 234 14.73 3.95 37.90
N ASN A 235 14.13 3.21 36.96
CA ASN A 235 14.71 3.01 35.64
C ASN A 235 14.58 4.30 34.82
N GLU A 236 15.72 4.87 34.44
CA GLU A 236 15.82 6.05 33.59
C GLU A 236 16.31 5.67 32.19
N ARG A 237 16.04 6.52 31.22
CA ARG A 237 16.47 6.31 29.83
C ARG A 237 16.96 7.59 29.16
N TYR A 238 18.00 7.45 28.36
CA TYR A 238 18.46 8.46 27.42
C TYR A 238 18.38 7.93 25.99
N MET A 239 17.70 8.67 25.12
CA MET A 239 17.61 8.40 23.68
C MET A 239 18.68 9.24 22.98
N TRP A 240 19.75 8.58 22.55
CA TRP A 240 20.80 9.25 21.81
C TRP A 240 20.61 9.02 20.31
N ASP A 241 20.36 10.09 19.56
CA ASP A 241 20.17 10.11 18.11
C ASP A 241 21.44 9.84 17.29
N CYS A 242 22.51 9.38 17.95
CA CYS A 242 23.81 9.11 17.35
C CYS A 242 24.42 10.35 16.68
N ARG A 243 24.19 11.54 17.26
CA ARG A 243 24.84 12.79 16.86
C ARG A 243 25.70 13.38 17.97
N ALA A 244 26.73 14.11 17.59
CA ALA A 244 27.53 14.91 18.50
C ALA A 244 26.73 16.11 19.03
N GLN A 245 27.28 16.79 20.04
CA GLN A 245 26.68 17.99 20.65
C GLN A 245 26.35 19.09 19.62
N ASP A 246 27.15 19.20 18.55
CA ASP A 246 26.99 20.15 17.45
C ASP A 246 26.02 19.67 16.35
N GLY A 247 25.40 18.50 16.52
CA GLY A 247 24.49 17.88 15.56
C GLY A 247 25.18 17.01 14.50
N THR A 248 26.51 16.93 14.49
CA THR A 248 27.25 16.11 13.51
C THR A 248 26.95 14.62 13.70
N PRO A 249 26.59 13.86 12.64
CA PRO A 249 26.32 12.43 12.77
C PRO A 249 27.56 11.64 13.21
N ALA A 250 27.43 10.81 14.25
CA ALA A 250 28.51 9.92 14.72
C ALA A 250 28.86 8.91 13.61
N ALA A 251 30.14 8.76 13.26
CA ALA A 251 30.60 7.79 12.25
C ALA A 251 30.44 6.32 12.73
N SER A 252 30.46 5.36 11.82
CA SER A 252 30.48 3.93 12.17
C SER A 252 31.71 3.60 13.03
N GLY A 253 31.53 2.78 14.07
CA GLY A 253 32.60 2.40 14.99
C GLY A 253 32.14 2.08 16.40
N ILE A 254 33.09 1.80 17.29
CA ILE A 254 32.83 1.48 18.70
C ILE A 254 32.92 2.76 19.54
N TYR A 255 31.82 3.11 20.19
CA TYR A 255 31.74 4.23 21.12
C TYR A 255 31.69 3.72 22.56
N ILE A 256 32.12 4.57 23.49
CA ILE A 256 32.05 4.29 24.92
C ILE A 256 31.00 5.21 25.53
N VAL A 257 29.99 4.61 26.14
CA VAL A 257 29.03 5.32 27.00
C VAL A 257 29.55 5.22 28.43
N ARG A 258 29.80 6.36 29.06
CA ARG A 258 30.15 6.49 30.47
C ARG A 258 28.99 7.11 31.22
N ILE A 259 28.61 6.51 32.33
CA ILE A 259 27.56 7.01 33.22
C ILE A 259 28.15 7.18 34.62
N THR A 260 28.09 8.40 35.14
CA THR A 260 28.66 8.78 36.43
C THR A 260 27.69 9.62 37.25
N GLY A 261 27.71 9.46 38.57
CA GLY A 261 26.88 10.24 39.48
C GLY A 261 25.81 9.39 40.16
N ALA A 262 25.26 9.90 41.26
CA ALA A 262 24.23 9.22 42.07
C ALA A 262 24.52 7.72 42.40
N GLY A 263 25.80 7.37 42.59
CA GLY A 263 26.25 6.00 42.89
C GLY A 263 26.57 5.13 41.68
N LEU A 264 26.41 5.65 40.45
CA LEU A 264 26.83 5.00 39.21
C LEU A 264 28.25 5.43 38.83
N GLN A 265 29.04 4.47 38.38
CA GLN A 265 30.35 4.67 37.74
C GLN A 265 30.59 3.53 36.76
N VAL A 266 29.89 3.57 35.62
CA VAL A 266 29.85 2.47 34.66
C VAL A 266 30.28 2.93 33.28
N SER A 267 30.97 2.07 32.54
CA SER A 267 31.23 2.24 31.12
C SER A 267 30.72 1.03 30.33
N ARG A 268 30.16 1.30 29.15
CA ARG A 268 29.62 0.30 28.21
C ARG A 268 30.05 0.65 26.80
N LYS A 269 30.26 -0.37 25.97
CA LYS A 269 30.50 -0.22 24.55
C LYS A 269 29.16 -0.13 23.83
N VAL A 270 29.10 0.69 22.78
CA VAL A 270 28.02 0.67 21.80
C VAL A 270 28.62 0.69 20.42
N VAL A 271 28.14 -0.16 19.52
CA VAL A 271 28.62 -0.21 18.14
C VAL A 271 27.65 0.57 17.27
N ILE A 272 28.14 1.60 16.59
CA ILE A 272 27.39 2.32 15.57
C ILE A 272 27.74 1.72 14.22
N VAL A 273 26.74 1.29 13.46
CA VAL A 273 26.87 0.82 12.09
C VAL A 273 25.98 1.69 11.21
N ARG A 274 26.52 2.17 10.10
CA ARG A 274 25.76 2.82 9.04
C ARG A 274 25.91 2.02 7.77
#